data_AF-C5LTQ7-F1
#
_entry.id   AF-C5LTQ7-F1
#
_cell.length_a   1.000
_cell.length_b   1.000
_cell.length_c   1.000
_cell.angle_alpha   90.00
_cell.angle_beta   90.00
_cell.angle_gamma   90.00
#
_symmetry.space_group_name_H-M   'P 1'
#
loop_
_entity.id
_entity.type
_entity.pdbx_description
1 polymer ?
#
loop_
_entity_poly.entity_id
_entity_poly.type
_entity_poly.pdbx_seq_one_letter_code
_entity_poly.pdbx_strand_id
1 'polypeptide(L)' 'FTFIHDIVSSMGLLPQSVLISLIYCERLLRCCGFRLTVRSWKSIILGSLVIACKMWDDVPVRNHDFAE' A
#
# COMPACT_ATOMS: atom_id res chain seq x y z
N PHE A 1 11.62 -9.03 -2.58
CA PHE A 1 10.33 -9.70 -2.34
C PHE A 1 9.88 -9.62 -0.88
N THR A 2 10.81 -9.52 0.08
CA THR A 2 10.51 -9.39 1.52
C THR A 2 9.66 -8.18 1.89
N PHE A 3 9.95 -6.98 1.39
CA PHE A 3 9.27 -5.76 1.82
C PHE A 3 7.73 -5.81 1.83
N ILE A 4 7.09 -6.27 0.74
CA ILE A 4 5.63 -6.35 0.66
C ILE A 4 5.12 -7.46 1.58
N HIS A 5 5.81 -8.60 1.62
CA HIS A 5 5.45 -9.71 2.49
C HIS A 5 5.56 -9.33 3.98
N ASP A 6 6.62 -8.61 4.35
CA ASP A 6 6.88 -8.16 5.72
C ASP A 6 5.79 -7.20 6.19
N ILE A 7 5.40 -6.21 5.36
CA ILE A 7 4.32 -5.27 5.69
C ILE A 7 2.97 -5.98 5.82
N VAL A 8 2.62 -6.85 4.87
CA VAL A 8 1.35 -7.56 4.89
C VAL A 8 1.28 -8.49 6.11
N SER A 9 2.39 -9.15 6.45
CA SER A 9 2.48 -10.05 7.60
C SER A 9 2.53 -9.31 8.92
N SER A 10 3.17 -8.13 9.02
CA SER A 10 3.27 -7.37 10.27
C SER A 10 1.95 -6.71 10.64
N MET A 11 1.22 -6.19 9.66
CA MET A 11 -0.07 -5.52 9.87
C MET A 11 -1.28 -6.46 9.87
N GLY A 12 -1.11 -7.73 9.49
CA GLY A 12 -2.23 -8.67 9.38
C GLY A 12 -3.29 -8.23 8.37
N LEU A 13 -2.86 -7.64 7.24
CA LEU A 13 -3.78 -7.07 6.26
C LEU A 13 -4.61 -8.14 5.55
N LEU A 14 -5.89 -7.82 5.33
CA LEU A 14 -6.78 -8.67 4.56
C LEU A 14 -6.36 -8.69 3.07
N PRO A 15 -6.54 -9.83 2.37
CA PRO A 15 -6.21 -9.92 0.95
C PRO A 15 -6.95 -8.89 0.08
N GLN A 16 -8.16 -8.48 0.46
CA GLN A 16 -8.91 -7.47 -0.30
C GLN A 16 -8.22 -6.10 -0.25
N SER A 17 -7.68 -5.70 0.91
CA SER A 17 -6.98 -4.44 1.10
C SER A 17 -5.68 -4.40 0.28
N VAL A 18 -4.98 -5.54 0.17
CA VAL A 18 -3.82 -5.70 -0.72
C VAL A 18 -4.22 -5.59 -2.20
N LEU A 19 -5.31 -6.24 -2.61
CA LEU A 19 -5.82 -6.15 -3.98
C LEU A 19 -6.15 -4.71 -4.37
N ILE A 20 -6.84 -3.97 -3.50
CA ILE A 20 -7.23 -2.58 -3.75
C ILE A 20 -6.02 -1.65 -3.80
N SER A 21 -5.02 -1.89 -2.95
CA SER A 21 -3.75 -1.15 -3.02
C SER A 21 -3.08 -1.30 -4.39
N LEU A 22 -3.16 -2.48 -5.02
CA LEU A 22 -2.61 -2.73 -6.35
C LEU A 22 -3.37 -1.93 -7.43
N ILE A 23 -4.70 -1.85 -7.32
CA ILE A 23 -5.53 -1.03 -8.21
C ILE A 23 -5.17 0.45 -8.07
N TYR A 24 -4.95 0.93 -6.84
CA TYR A 24 -4.52 2.31 -6.59
C TYR A 24 -3.11 2.58 -7.13
N CYS A 25 -2.19 1.62 -6.98
CA CYS A 25 -0.86 1.70 -7.56
C CYS A 25 -0.93 1.81 -9.10
N GLU A 26 -1.74 0.96 -9.76
CA GLU A 26 -1.92 1.04 -11.21
C GLU A 26 -2.49 2.38 -11.66
N ARG A 27 -3.51 2.91 -10.95
CA ARG A 27 -4.09 4.22 -11.24
C ARG A 27 -3.09 5.35 -11.06
N LEU A 28 -2.24 5.30 -10.03
CA LEU A 28 -1.15 6.26 -9.84
C LEU A 28 -0.18 6.27 -11.03
N LEU A 29 0.15 5.10 -11.55
CA LEU A 29 1.08 4.97 -12.68
C LEU A 29 0.45 5.41 -14.01
N ARG A 30 -0.79 4.99 -14.28
CA ARG A 30 -1.46 5.26 -15.55
C ARG A 30 -2.10 6.64 -15.63
N CYS A 31 -2.74 7.09 -14.55
CA CYS A 31 -3.54 8.32 -14.55
C CYS A 31 -2.74 9.55 -14.08
N CYS A 32 -1.80 9.37 -13.16
CA CYS A 32 -1.01 10.48 -12.62
C CYS A 32 0.41 10.57 -13.20
N GLY A 33 0.79 9.66 -14.10
CA GLY A 33 2.09 9.69 -14.77
C GLY A 33 3.29 9.38 -13.87
N PHE A 34 3.05 8.82 -12.67
CA PHE A 34 4.13 8.37 -11.81
C PHE A 34 4.87 7.19 -12.45
N ARG A 35 6.18 7.08 -12.16
CA ARG A 35 6.99 5.93 -12.57
C ARG A 35 7.54 5.22 -11.34
N LEU A 36 7.47 3.89 -11.38
CA LEU A 36 8.19 3.02 -10.46
C LEU A 36 9.69 3.15 -10.76
N THR A 37 10.40 3.93 -9.95
CA THR A 37 11.86 3.97 -9.95
C THR A 37 12.38 3.22 -8.74
N VAL A 38 13.64 2.77 -8.77
CA VAL A 38 14.30 2.05 -7.66
C VAL A 38 14.25 2.83 -6.35
N ARG A 39 14.14 4.17 -6.40
CA ARG A 39 14.03 5.04 -5.24
C ARG A 39 12.58 5.25 -4.76
N SER A 40 11.61 5.31 -5.66
CA SER A 40 10.23 5.71 -5.36
C SER A 40 9.27 4.55 -5.14
N TRP A 41 9.59 3.33 -5.57
CA TRP A 41 8.64 2.22 -5.59
C TRP A 41 8.07 1.86 -4.21
N LYS A 42 8.90 1.90 -3.17
CA LYS A 42 8.45 1.60 -1.80
C LYS A 42 7.41 2.62 -1.31
N SER A 43 7.67 3.91 -1.52
CA SER A 43 6.77 4.99 -1.11
C SER A 43 5.46 4.98 -1.90
N ILE A 44 5.50 4.66 -3.19
CA ILE A 44 4.29 4.54 -4.01
C ILE A 44 3.42 3.38 -3.51
N ILE A 45 4.02 2.22 -3.29
CA ILE A 45 3.30 1.04 -2.80
C ILE A 45 2.74 1.29 -1.39
N LEU A 46 3.56 1.80 -0.47
CA LEU A 46 3.10 2.18 0.87
C LEU A 46 1.97 3.19 0.82
N GLY A 47 2.08 4.24 0.01
CA GLY A 47 1.03 5.25 -0.14
C GLY A 47 -0.28 4.65 -0.64
N SER A 48 -0.23 3.80 -1.67
CA SER A 48 -1.42 3.10 -2.16
C SER A 48 -2.03 2.15 -1.12
N LEU A 49 -1.19 1.49 -0.31
CA LEU A 49 -1.62 0.57 0.73
C LEU A 49 -2.28 1.28 1.90
N VAL A 50 -1.69 2.37 2.40
CA VAL A 50 -2.25 3.21 3.46
C VAL A 50 -3.63 3.74 3.06
N ILE A 51 -3.80 4.20 1.82
CA ILE A 51 -5.08 4.71 1.33
C ILE A 51 -6.11 3.56 1.26
N ALA A 52 -5.70 2.38 0.77
CA ALA A 52 -6.57 1.21 0.71
C ALA A 52 -7.05 0.80 2.10
N CYS A 53 -6.13 0.62 3.06
CA CYS A 53 -6.47 0.25 4.44
C CYS A 53 -7.38 1.27 5.13
N LYS A 54 -7.16 2.57 4.89
CA LYS A 54 -8.01 3.62 5.49
C LYS A 54 -9.43 3.65 4.95
N MET A 55 -9.65 3.22 3.71
CA MET A 55 -10.95 3.31 3.05
C MET A 55 -11.69 1.97 3.05
N TRP A 56 -10.97 0.86 3.20
CA TRP A 56 -11.50 -0.48 3.00
C TRP A 56 -11.53 -1.34 4.27
N ASP A 57 -10.62 -1.11 5.23
CA ASP A 57 -10.66 -1.86 6.49
C ASP A 57 -11.69 -1.23 7.45
N ASP A 58 -12.56 -2.06 8.04
CA ASP A 58 -13.55 -1.64 9.03
C ASP A 58 -12.89 -1.05 10.30
N VAL A 59 -11.67 -1.50 10.60
CA VAL A 59 -10.82 -0.95 11.66
C VAL A 59 -9.74 -0.08 11.01
N PRO A 60 -9.71 1.23 11.29
CA PRO A 60 -8.76 2.12 10.64
C PRO A 60 -7.33 1.85 11.13
N VAL A 61 -6.48 1.38 10.22
CA VAL A 61 -5.03 1.25 10.45
C VAL A 61 -4.45 2.65 10.69
N ARG A 62 -3.69 2.80 11.78
CA ARG A 62 -3.14 4.09 12.22
C ARG A 62 -1.79 4.33 11.55
N ASN A 63 -1.43 5.60 11.38
CA ASN A 63 -0.12 5.96 10.81
C ASN A 63 1.06 5.41 11.63
N HIS A 64 0.90 5.11 12.93
CA HIS A 64 1.98 4.50 13.72
C HIS A 64 2.29 3.08 13.24
N ASP A 65 1.27 2.32 12.80
CA ASP A 65 1.45 0.94 12.36
C ASP A 65 2.35 0.86 11.11
N PHE A 66 2.37 1.93 10.30
CA PHE A 66 3.21 2.05 9.10
C PHE A 66 4.62 2.57 9.35
N ALA A 67 4.90 3.07 10.56
CA ALA A 67 6.17 3.72 10.90
C ALA A 67 7.13 2.78 11.66
N GLU A 68 6.65 1.62 12.10
CA GLU A 68 7.47 0.56 12.73
C GLU A 68 8.22 -0.31 11.73
#